data_AF-A0A160NYG2-F1
#
_entry.id   AF-A0A160NYG2-F1
#
_cell.length_a   1.000
_cell.length_b   1.000
_cell.length_c   1.000
_cell.angle_alpha   90.00
_cell.angle_beta   90.00
_cell.angle_gamma   90.00
#
_symmetry.space_group_name_H-M   'P 1'
#
loop_
_entity.id
_entity.type
_entity.pdbx_description
1 polymer ?
#
loop_
_entity_poly.entity_id
_entity_poly.type
_entity_poly.pdbx_seq_one_letter_code
_entity_poly.pdbx_strand_id
1 'polypeptide(L)'
;MKMRIAVGQPCYPDFPTEPPEPPASPGEEPARTPGGPLPTDERPPGPPAPATPSARPASTVELDPAQRCEARLHVRRITKELDALPDPTPARVGAALNKLGYIDGRVRGLERTDGTTRFVLDLRLFEDPLCLSGSVKGGTTAITAFGVSADADIEDVKRPG
;
A
#
# COMPACT_ATOMS: atom_id res chain seq x y z
N MET A 1 -20.26 -32.21 21.60
CA MET A 1 -20.02 -31.05 20.70
C MET A 1 -18.69 -31.28 19.98
N LYS A 2 -18.58 -31.02 18.67
CA LYS A 2 -17.32 -31.13 17.91
C LYS A 2 -16.80 -29.72 17.60
N MET A 3 -15.83 -29.23 18.37
CA MET A 3 -15.15 -27.97 18.08
C MET A 3 -14.20 -28.18 16.88
N ARG A 4 -14.56 -27.65 15.72
CA ARG A 4 -13.62 -27.51 14.60
C ARG A 4 -12.73 -26.30 14.90
N ILE A 5 -11.57 -26.53 15.50
CA ILE A 5 -10.52 -25.51 15.59
C ILE A 5 -10.01 -25.29 14.17
N ALA A 6 -10.53 -24.25 13.51
CA ALA A 6 -9.98 -23.76 12.26
C ALA A 6 -8.65 -23.06 12.57
N VAL A 7 -7.58 -23.86 12.67
CA VAL A 7 -6.21 -23.34 12.63
C VAL A 7 -6.08 -22.61 11.31
N GLY A 8 -6.03 -21.27 11.36
CA GLY A 8 -5.82 -20.46 10.17
C GLY A 8 -4.52 -20.89 9.52
N GLN A 9 -4.53 -21.14 8.20
CA GLN A 9 -3.33 -21.59 7.49
C GLN A 9 -2.15 -20.69 7.87
N PRO A 10 -0.97 -21.29 8.19
CA PRO A 10 0.21 -20.52 8.48
C PRO A 10 0.53 -19.68 7.24
N CYS A 11 0.68 -18.39 7.48
CA CYS A 11 0.79 -17.40 6.44
C CYS A 11 2.26 -17.28 6.05
N TYR A 12 2.75 -18.28 5.32
CA TYR A 12 4.09 -18.28 4.75
C TYR A 12 4.04 -17.65 3.35
N PRO A 13 4.82 -16.59 3.07
CA PRO A 13 5.17 -16.26 1.70
C PRO A 13 5.99 -17.41 1.12
N ASP A 14 5.70 -17.79 -0.12
CA ASP A 14 6.51 -18.72 -0.88
C ASP A 14 7.74 -17.95 -1.37
N PHE A 15 8.86 -18.09 -0.65
CA PHE A 15 10.11 -17.43 -1.04
C PHE A 15 10.71 -18.18 -2.25
N PRO A 16 10.97 -17.50 -3.38
CA PRO A 16 11.71 -18.12 -4.49
C PRO A 16 13.04 -18.67 -3.98
N THR A 17 13.23 -19.98 -4.10
CA THR A 17 14.35 -20.70 -3.48
C THR A 17 15.61 -20.71 -4.36
N GLU A 18 15.62 -19.93 -5.44
CA GLU A 18 16.71 -19.91 -6.42
C GLU A 18 17.63 -18.70 -6.22
N PRO A 19 18.91 -18.89 -5.87
CA PRO A 19 19.91 -17.83 -5.92
C PRO A 19 20.10 -17.40 -7.39
N PRO A 20 20.32 -16.10 -7.68
CA PRO A 20 20.65 -15.69 -9.04
C PRO A 20 21.97 -16.33 -9.48
N GLU A 21 21.94 -17.10 -10.57
CA GLU A 21 23.16 -17.60 -11.19
C GLU A 21 24.05 -16.42 -11.62
N PRO A 22 25.37 -16.48 -11.39
CA PRO A 22 26.28 -15.43 -11.84
C PRO A 22 26.30 -15.41 -13.38
N PRO A 23 26.18 -14.24 -14.04
CA PRO A 23 26.22 -14.18 -15.48
C PRO A 23 27.59 -14.60 -15.99
N ALA A 24 27.63 -15.65 -16.81
CA ALA A 24 28.83 -16.05 -17.53
C ALA A 24 29.14 -14.98 -18.60
N SER A 25 30.24 -14.23 -18.42
CA SER A 25 30.75 -13.30 -19.42
C SER A 25 31.86 -13.95 -20.26
N PRO A 26 31.66 -14.17 -21.57
CA PRO A 26 32.77 -14.26 -22.53
C PRO A 26 33.43 -12.89 -22.68
N GLY A 27 34.75 -12.86 -22.90
CA GLY A 27 35.54 -11.62 -22.96
C GLY A 27 35.67 -10.96 -24.33
N GLU A 28 36.73 -10.14 -24.45
CA GLU A 28 37.23 -9.40 -25.62
C GLU A 28 36.58 -8.04 -26.01
N GLU A 29 37.23 -6.95 -25.56
CA GLU A 29 37.45 -5.69 -26.30
C GLU A 29 38.63 -5.88 -27.31
N PRO A 30 38.92 -5.00 -28.31
CA PRO A 30 38.45 -3.61 -28.56
C PRO A 30 37.94 -3.40 -30.03
N ALA A 31 37.82 -2.23 -30.71
CA ALA A 31 38.27 -0.84 -30.49
C ALA A 31 37.48 0.23 -31.32
N ARG A 32 37.60 1.51 -30.90
CA ARG A 32 37.89 2.79 -31.63
C ARG A 32 37.64 2.88 -33.16
N THR A 33 37.20 3.98 -33.83
CA THR A 33 37.01 5.46 -33.60
C THR A 33 36.30 6.06 -34.88
N PRO A 34 36.28 7.37 -35.22
CA PRO A 34 35.72 8.56 -34.55
C PRO A 34 34.77 9.44 -35.47
N GLY A 35 34.00 10.36 -34.87
CA GLY A 35 33.70 11.69 -35.46
C GLY A 35 32.51 11.88 -36.43
N GLY A 36 31.57 12.76 -36.06
CA GLY A 36 30.50 13.32 -36.91
C GLY A 36 29.78 14.47 -36.18
N PRO A 37 29.37 15.58 -36.85
CA PRO A 37 29.05 16.85 -36.16
C PRO A 37 27.63 16.95 -35.60
N LEU A 38 27.49 17.82 -34.58
CA LEU A 38 26.21 18.26 -34.02
C LEU A 38 25.49 19.24 -34.97
N PRO A 39 24.17 19.09 -35.19
CA PRO A 39 23.29 20.18 -35.61
C PRO A 39 22.60 20.80 -34.38
N THR A 40 22.93 22.06 -34.09
CA THR A 40 22.13 22.91 -33.19
C THR A 40 20.93 23.44 -33.96
N ASP A 41 19.71 23.12 -33.52
CA ASP A 41 18.49 23.83 -33.94
C ASP A 41 17.76 24.35 -32.70
N GLU A 42 18.10 25.57 -32.27
CA GLU A 42 17.38 26.27 -31.22
C GLU A 42 16.03 26.76 -31.76
N ARG A 43 15.01 25.90 -31.68
CA ARG A 43 13.62 26.33 -31.84
C ARG A 43 13.18 27.07 -30.57
N PRO A 44 12.73 28.33 -30.64
CA PRO A 44 12.27 29.06 -29.46
C PRO A 44 11.11 28.30 -28.78
N PRO A 45 11.14 28.13 -27.45
CA PRO A 45 9.99 27.56 -26.74
C PRO A 45 8.82 28.53 -26.88
N GLY A 46 7.78 28.10 -27.59
CA GLY A 46 6.47 28.73 -27.49
C GLY A 46 5.99 28.70 -26.02
N PRO A 47 5.08 29.61 -25.62
CA PRO A 47 4.58 29.63 -24.25
C PRO A 47 4.06 28.23 -23.88
N PRO A 48 4.40 27.69 -22.70
CA PRO A 48 3.92 26.38 -22.30
C PRO A 48 2.41 26.38 -22.35
N ALA A 49 1.82 25.41 -23.05
CA ALA A 49 0.40 25.15 -22.93
C ALA A 49 0.08 24.98 -21.44
N PRO A 50 -1.06 25.50 -20.94
CA PRO A 50 -1.42 25.33 -19.54
C PRO A 50 -1.43 23.83 -19.26
N ALA A 51 -0.56 23.39 -18.35
CA ALA A 51 -0.54 22.01 -17.92
C ALA A 51 -1.93 21.70 -17.37
N THR A 52 -2.72 20.94 -18.13
CA THR A 52 -3.89 20.28 -17.57
C THR A 52 -3.36 19.48 -16.38
N PRO A 53 -3.98 19.60 -15.18
CA PRO A 53 -3.65 18.69 -14.10
C PRO A 53 -4.03 17.31 -14.63
N SER A 54 -3.01 16.56 -15.03
CA SER A 54 -3.17 15.16 -15.40
C SER A 54 -3.54 14.47 -14.11
N ALA A 55 -4.85 14.32 -13.90
CA ALA A 55 -5.43 13.51 -12.83
C ALA A 55 -5.06 12.06 -13.15
N ARG A 56 -3.79 11.74 -12.93
CA ARG A 56 -3.24 10.40 -13.01
C ARG A 56 -4.04 9.62 -11.97
N PRO A 57 -4.89 8.67 -12.38
CA PRO A 57 -5.73 7.98 -11.41
C PRO A 57 -4.83 7.34 -10.37
N ALA A 58 -5.19 7.52 -9.09
CA ALA A 58 -4.63 6.83 -7.95
C ALA A 58 -4.21 5.41 -8.36
N SER A 59 -2.90 5.19 -8.44
CA SER A 59 -2.35 4.00 -9.09
C SER A 59 -2.47 2.82 -8.13
N THR A 60 -3.62 2.16 -8.20
CA THR A 60 -3.90 0.92 -7.47
C THR A 60 -3.00 -0.19 -7.99
N VAL A 61 -2.24 -0.82 -7.10
CA VAL A 61 -1.34 -1.92 -7.42
C VAL A 61 -1.97 -3.24 -6.96
N GLU A 62 -1.82 -4.31 -7.74
CA GLU A 62 -2.20 -5.64 -7.26
C GLU A 62 -1.20 -6.13 -6.21
N LEU A 63 -1.68 -6.50 -5.03
CA LEU A 63 -0.85 -7.05 -3.96
C LEU A 63 -0.37 -8.46 -4.32
N ASP A 64 0.90 -8.79 -4.11
CA ASP A 64 1.48 -10.13 -4.22
C ASP A 64 0.95 -11.10 -3.12
N PRO A 65 0.99 -12.45 -3.28
CA PRO A 65 0.68 -13.39 -2.19
C PRO A 65 1.37 -13.09 -0.84
N ALA A 66 2.62 -12.64 -0.81
CA ALA A 66 3.32 -12.22 0.41
C ALA A 66 2.63 -11.02 1.08
N GLN A 67 2.27 -10.01 0.29
CA GLN A 67 1.61 -8.78 0.75
C GLN A 67 0.18 -9.05 1.21
N ARG A 68 -0.57 -9.87 0.47
CA ARG A 68 -1.90 -10.38 0.88
C ARG A 68 -1.83 -11.14 2.20
N CYS A 69 -0.71 -11.83 2.43
CA CYS A 69 -0.48 -12.59 3.65
C CYS A 69 -0.16 -11.69 4.85
N GLU A 70 0.78 -10.76 4.71
CA GLU A 70 1.07 -9.73 5.70
C GLU A 70 -0.19 -8.94 6.07
N ALA A 71 -0.96 -8.50 5.06
CA ALA A 71 -2.23 -7.83 5.25
C ALA A 71 -3.20 -8.64 6.13
N ARG A 72 -3.29 -9.97 5.96
CA ARG A 72 -4.15 -10.83 6.81
C ARG A 72 -3.68 -10.86 8.27
N LEU A 73 -2.38 -10.75 8.54
CA LEU A 73 -1.83 -10.67 9.90
C LEU A 73 -2.21 -9.33 10.55
N HIS A 74 -2.02 -8.22 9.82
CA HIS A 74 -2.43 -6.89 10.29
C HIS A 74 -3.93 -6.80 10.53
N VAL A 75 -4.76 -7.27 9.59
CA VAL A 75 -6.23 -7.32 9.72
C VAL A 75 -6.63 -8.09 10.97
N ARG A 76 -6.12 -9.31 11.19
CA ARG A 76 -6.42 -10.11 12.40
C ARG A 76 -6.06 -9.38 13.69
N ARG A 77 -4.92 -8.69 13.72
CA ARG A 77 -4.46 -7.93 14.89
C ARG A 77 -5.34 -6.71 15.17
N ILE A 78 -5.72 -5.98 14.12
CA ILE A 78 -6.57 -4.78 14.22
C ILE A 78 -8.00 -5.15 14.61
N THR A 79 -8.63 -6.10 13.90
CA THR A 79 -9.99 -6.59 14.20
C THR A 79 -10.09 -7.06 15.65
N LYS A 80 -9.12 -7.82 16.17
CA LYS A 80 -9.13 -8.27 17.57
C LYS A 80 -9.17 -7.13 18.59
N GLU A 81 -8.47 -6.03 18.33
CA GLU A 81 -8.46 -4.88 19.24
C GLU A 81 -9.73 -4.02 19.06
N LEU A 82 -10.17 -3.79 17.81
CA LEU A 82 -11.30 -2.92 17.49
C LEU A 82 -12.68 -3.55 17.77
N ASP A 83 -12.83 -4.87 17.66
CA ASP A 83 -14.06 -5.57 18.08
C ASP A 83 -14.28 -5.50 19.60
N ALA A 84 -13.20 -5.30 20.38
CA ALA A 84 -13.27 -5.12 21.83
C ALA A 84 -13.61 -3.67 22.26
N LEU A 85 -13.76 -2.73 21.32
CA LEU A 85 -14.17 -1.35 21.64
C LEU A 85 -15.71 -1.23 21.72
N PRO A 86 -16.29 -0.95 22.91
CA PRO A 86 -17.75 -0.92 23.09
C PRO A 86 -18.44 0.28 22.41
N ASP A 87 -17.71 1.36 22.14
CA ASP A 87 -18.15 2.43 21.24
C ASP A 87 -16.92 2.98 20.48
N PRO A 88 -16.81 2.71 19.16
CA PRO A 88 -15.67 3.08 18.36
C PRO A 88 -15.81 4.52 17.87
N THR A 89 -15.47 5.52 18.68
CA THR A 89 -15.31 6.91 18.19
C THR A 89 -13.99 7.04 17.40
N PRO A 90 -13.85 8.05 16.51
CA PRO A 90 -12.57 8.32 15.82
C PRO A 90 -11.38 8.35 16.78
N ALA A 91 -11.48 9.12 17.86
CA ALA A 91 -10.44 9.21 18.89
C ALA A 91 -10.11 7.85 19.55
N ARG A 92 -11.10 6.99 19.80
CA ARG A 92 -10.88 5.67 20.39
C ARG A 92 -10.26 4.68 19.41
N VAL A 93 -10.69 4.69 18.14
CA VAL A 93 -10.10 3.87 17.08
C VAL A 93 -8.65 4.30 16.84
N GLY A 94 -8.37 5.60 16.75
CA GLY A 94 -7.01 6.14 16.67
C GLY A 94 -6.13 5.72 17.86
N ALA A 95 -6.63 5.85 19.09
CA ALA A 95 -5.90 5.42 20.29
C ALA A 95 -5.62 3.90 20.31
N ALA A 96 -6.58 3.07 19.86
CA ALA A 96 -6.40 1.63 19.74
C ALA A 96 -5.36 1.26 18.67
N LEU A 97 -5.37 1.94 17.52
CA LEU A 97 -4.36 1.75 16.46
C LEU A 97 -2.96 2.17 16.94
N ASN A 98 -2.82 3.32 17.63
CA ASN A 98 -1.56 3.74 18.23
C ASN A 98 -1.04 2.74 19.28
N LYS A 99 -1.93 2.18 20.12
CA LYS A 99 -1.59 1.11 21.08
C LYS A 99 -1.05 -0.17 20.40
N LEU A 100 -1.46 -0.44 19.16
CA LEU A 100 -0.89 -1.53 18.35
C LEU A 100 0.45 -1.16 17.68
N GLY A 101 0.87 0.11 17.74
CA GLY A 101 2.10 0.63 17.13
C GLY A 101 1.88 1.38 15.80
N TYR A 102 0.64 1.61 15.38
CA TYR A 102 0.35 2.41 14.19
C TYR A 102 0.25 3.89 14.57
N ILE A 103 1.32 4.64 14.33
CA ILE A 103 1.40 6.08 14.59
C ILE A 103 0.33 6.87 13.82
N ASP A 104 -0.15 7.98 14.40
CA ASP A 104 -1.16 8.86 13.78
C ASP A 104 -0.83 9.27 12.33
N GLY A 105 0.45 9.50 12.01
CA GLY A 105 0.87 9.85 10.64
C GLY A 105 0.56 8.78 9.57
N ARG A 106 0.28 7.53 9.97
CA ARG A 106 -0.16 6.44 9.10
C ARG A 106 -1.68 6.23 9.10
N VAL A 107 -2.41 6.82 10.04
CA VAL A 107 -3.88 6.70 10.14
C VAL A 107 -4.52 7.90 9.45
N ARG A 108 -5.24 7.65 8.36
CA ARG A 108 -5.89 8.66 7.50
C ARG A 108 -7.40 8.43 7.44
N GLY A 109 -8.16 9.43 6.97
CA GLY A 109 -9.62 9.32 6.82
C GLY A 109 -10.36 8.85 8.08
N LEU A 110 -9.94 9.28 9.27
CA LEU A 110 -10.46 8.82 10.56
C LEU A 110 -11.74 9.57 10.93
N GLU A 111 -12.86 9.15 10.33
CA GLU A 111 -14.15 9.84 10.36
C GLU A 111 -15.29 8.93 10.87
N ARG A 112 -16.39 9.49 11.40
CA ARG A 112 -17.55 8.71 11.87
C ARG A 112 -18.84 9.18 11.20
N THR A 113 -19.49 8.26 10.51
CA THR A 113 -20.72 8.47 9.73
C THR A 113 -21.72 7.39 10.10
N ASP A 114 -22.94 7.75 10.46
CA ASP A 114 -24.03 6.82 10.86
C ASP A 114 -23.63 5.76 11.89
N GLY A 115 -22.87 6.19 12.91
CA GLY A 115 -22.35 5.33 13.97
C GLY A 115 -21.21 4.38 13.55
N THR A 116 -20.73 4.49 12.31
CA THR A 116 -19.63 3.71 11.74
C THR A 116 -18.38 4.58 11.67
N THR A 117 -17.30 4.19 12.34
CA THR A 117 -16.01 4.88 12.20
C THR A 117 -15.21 4.23 11.09
N ARG A 118 -14.84 5.02 10.08
CA ARG A 118 -13.98 4.62 8.96
C ARG A 118 -12.54 5.04 9.24
N PHE A 119 -11.59 4.36 8.64
CA PHE A 119 -10.18 4.72 8.64
C PHE A 119 -9.47 4.11 7.43
N VAL A 120 -8.34 4.70 7.08
CA VAL A 120 -7.34 4.11 6.19
C VAL A 120 -6.02 4.06 6.93
N LEU A 121 -5.30 2.95 6.80
CA LEU A 121 -4.02 2.72 7.44
C LEU A 121 -2.96 2.49 6.35
N ASP A 122 -2.00 3.40 6.30
CA ASP A 122 -0.81 3.33 5.48
C ASP A 122 0.17 2.33 6.13
N LEU A 123 0.36 1.16 5.49
CA LEU A 123 1.36 0.17 5.90
C LEU A 123 2.60 0.20 5.00
N ARG A 124 2.71 1.17 4.07
CA ARG A 124 3.83 1.24 3.14
C ARG A 124 5.14 1.35 3.91
N LEU A 125 6.00 0.36 3.70
CA LEU A 125 7.32 0.22 4.29
C LEU A 125 8.30 0.04 3.13
N PHE A 126 9.18 1.02 2.96
CA PHE A 126 10.03 1.14 1.76
C PHE A 126 9.19 1.18 0.48
N GLU A 127 9.27 0.14 -0.35
CA GLU A 127 8.56 0.03 -1.63
C GLU A 127 7.27 -0.78 -1.54
N ASP A 128 6.89 -1.27 -0.36
CA ASP A 128 5.67 -2.05 -0.22
C ASP A 128 4.42 -1.15 -0.43
N PRO A 129 3.47 -1.52 -1.32
CA PRO A 129 2.30 -0.71 -1.64
C PRO A 129 1.13 -0.92 -0.67
N LEU A 130 1.26 -1.76 0.36
CA LEU A 130 0.13 -2.19 1.19
C LEU A 130 -0.53 -1.04 1.98
N CYS A 131 -1.83 -0.91 1.77
CA CYS A 131 -2.73 -0.09 2.57
C CYS A 131 -3.93 -0.93 3.04
N LEU A 132 -4.49 -0.60 4.21
CA LEU A 132 -5.73 -1.20 4.72
C LEU A 132 -6.82 -0.14 4.84
N SER A 133 -8.01 -0.42 4.33
CA SER A 133 -9.20 0.43 4.54
C SER A 133 -10.13 -0.31 5.48
N GLY A 134 -10.48 0.32 6.60
CA GLY A 134 -11.25 -0.27 7.68
C GLY A 134 -12.50 0.52 8.04
N SER A 135 -13.48 -0.20 8.57
CA SER A 135 -14.68 0.38 9.18
C SER A 135 -15.07 -0.41 10.43
N VAL A 136 -15.52 0.30 11.46
CA VAL A 136 -15.90 -0.26 12.76
C VAL A 136 -17.30 0.22 13.13
N LYS A 137 -18.20 -0.71 13.43
CA LYS A 137 -19.56 -0.40 13.89
C LYS A 137 -19.96 -1.37 15.01
N GLY A 138 -20.19 -0.85 16.21
CA GLY A 138 -20.77 -1.63 17.33
C GLY A 138 -20.09 -2.97 17.62
N GLY A 139 -18.75 -3.01 17.69
CA GLY A 139 -17.98 -4.25 17.92
C GLY A 139 -17.83 -5.16 16.70
N THR A 140 -18.23 -4.71 15.51
CA THR A 140 -17.91 -5.38 14.23
C THR A 140 -16.92 -4.56 13.43
N THR A 141 -15.76 -5.15 13.11
CA THR A 141 -14.70 -4.53 12.30
C THR A 141 -14.57 -5.20 10.93
N ALA A 142 -14.75 -4.45 9.86
CA ALA A 142 -14.50 -4.89 8.48
C ALA A 142 -13.28 -4.16 7.90
N ILE A 143 -12.29 -4.90 7.39
CA ILE A 143 -11.04 -4.35 6.85
C ILE A 143 -10.69 -5.02 5.52
N THR A 144 -10.34 -4.21 4.52
CA THR A 144 -9.96 -4.65 3.17
C THR A 144 -8.59 -4.11 2.81
N ALA A 145 -7.68 -5.01 2.40
CA ALA A 145 -6.37 -4.66 1.89
C ALA A 145 -6.43 -4.16 0.43
N PHE A 146 -5.54 -3.24 0.07
CA PHE A 146 -5.37 -2.75 -1.30
C PHE A 146 -3.94 -2.22 -1.49
N GLY A 147 -3.41 -2.30 -2.71
CA GLY A 147 -2.11 -1.74 -3.06
C GLY A 147 -2.23 -0.32 -3.60
N VAL A 148 -1.31 0.55 -3.22
CA VAL A 148 -1.16 1.94 -3.67
C VAL A 148 0.31 2.18 -4.00
N SER A 149 0.63 2.71 -5.18
CA SER A 149 2.02 3.09 -5.51
C SER A 149 2.59 4.05 -4.46
N ALA A 150 3.91 3.98 -4.19
CA ALA A 150 4.57 4.84 -3.22
C ALA A 150 4.34 6.35 -3.50
N ASP A 151 4.34 6.74 -4.78
CA ASP A 151 4.13 8.12 -5.24
C ASP A 151 2.67 8.59 -5.25
N ALA A 152 1.70 7.75 -4.83
CA ALA A 152 0.27 8.09 -4.85
C ALA A 152 -0.26 8.47 -3.47
N ASP A 153 -1.08 9.52 -3.44
CA ASP A 153 -1.83 9.93 -2.25
C ASP A 153 -2.97 8.96 -1.94
N ILE A 154 -2.90 8.34 -0.76
CA ILE A 154 -3.89 7.34 -0.30
C ILE A 154 -5.32 7.92 -0.26
N GLU A 155 -5.46 9.23 -0.05
CA GLU A 155 -6.76 9.91 0.05
C GLU A 155 -7.49 10.04 -1.31
N ASP A 156 -6.78 9.86 -2.43
CA ASP A 156 -7.35 9.81 -3.79
C ASP A 156 -7.89 8.41 -4.12
N VAL A 157 -7.27 7.35 -3.57
CA VAL A 157 -7.48 5.95 -4.00
C VAL A 157 -8.84 5.37 -3.61
N LYS A 158 -9.48 5.86 -2.53
CA LYS A 158 -10.60 5.10 -1.94
C LYS A 158 -11.71 5.93 -1.29
N ARG A 159 -12.55 6.52 -2.12
CA ARG A 159 -13.96 6.82 -1.78
C ARG A 159 -14.93 5.97 -2.62
N PRO A 160 -15.15 4.68 -2.26
CA PRO A 160 -16.35 3.99 -2.72
C PRO A 160 -17.56 4.64 -2.04
N GLY A 161 -18.53 5.07 -2.85
CA GLY A 161 -19.84 5.56 -2.37
C GLY A 161 -20.67 4.45 -1.73
#